data_AF-A0A848M2K2-F1
#
_entry.id   AF-A0A848M2K2-F1
#
_cell.length_a   1.000
_cell.length_b   1.000
_cell.length_c   1.000
_cell.angle_alpha   90.00
_cell.angle_beta   90.00
_cell.angle_gamma   90.00
#
_symmetry.space_group_name_H-M   'P 1'
#
loop_
_entity.id
_entity.type
_entity.pdbx_description
1 polymer ?
#
loop_
_entity_poly.entity_id
_entity_poly.type
_entity_poly.pdbx_seq_one_letter_code
_entity_poly.pdbx_strand_id
1 'polypeptide(L)'
;MRYELLLQTMTPGTPYEVARVDALLAGRRVAARPDGRRVWHLKNGDVELGELREGGQVVATELRIPLADRPDLLREVVSEAAALATEAGVRLVDPQLGRTLSATDDGEVVVQYMRTARYAGEVAGMAEAMGASSYSVEDTGSRGFQPSGRFFLFVIAAFVVLYLVVDSMLARLNGH
;
A
#
# COMPACT_ATOMS: atom_id res chain seq x y z
N MET A 1 5.79 9.94 -1.06
CA MET A 1 4.97 8.90 -0.39
C MET A 1 3.54 8.97 -0.91
N ARG A 2 2.73 7.93 -0.72
CA ARG A 2 1.37 7.82 -1.28
C ARG A 2 0.40 7.18 -0.28
N TYR A 3 -0.88 7.54 -0.40
CA TYR A 3 -1.99 6.84 0.23
C TYR A 3 -2.60 5.87 -0.79
N GLU A 4 -3.04 4.71 -0.33
CA GLU A 4 -3.50 3.65 -1.22
C GLU A 4 -4.93 3.23 -0.85
N LEU A 5 -5.80 3.19 -1.84
CA LEU A 5 -7.10 2.54 -1.78
C LEU A 5 -7.13 1.39 -2.77
N LEU A 6 -7.94 0.36 -2.51
CA LEU A 6 -8.00 -0.84 -3.33
C LEU A 6 -9.41 -1.07 -3.88
N LEU A 7 -9.51 -1.39 -5.16
CA LEU A 7 -10.71 -2.02 -5.73
C LEU A 7 -10.52 -3.53 -5.70
N GLN A 8 -11.33 -4.23 -4.94
CA GLN A 8 -11.23 -5.68 -4.74
C GLN A 8 -12.54 -6.38 -5.03
N THR A 9 -12.51 -7.68 -5.31
CA THR A 9 -13.72 -8.48 -5.42
C THR A 9 -14.65 -8.31 -4.20
N MET A 10 -15.96 -8.37 -4.42
CA MET A 10 -16.96 -8.29 -3.34
C MET A 10 -16.75 -9.36 -2.27
N THR A 11 -16.43 -10.59 -2.68
CA THR A 11 -16.29 -11.73 -1.79
C THR A 11 -14.82 -12.12 -1.65
N PRO A 12 -14.22 -12.06 -0.45
CA PRO A 12 -12.84 -12.51 -0.24
C PRO A 12 -12.60 -13.91 -0.78
N GLY A 13 -11.45 -14.15 -1.41
CA GLY A 13 -11.08 -15.45 -1.99
C GLY A 13 -11.69 -15.76 -3.36
N THR A 14 -12.54 -14.88 -3.91
CA THR A 14 -12.99 -15.01 -5.30
C THR A 14 -12.04 -14.29 -6.26
N PRO A 15 -11.97 -14.70 -7.54
CA PRO A 15 -11.13 -14.03 -8.52
C PRO A 15 -11.55 -12.58 -8.74
N TYR A 16 -10.55 -11.69 -8.88
CA TYR A 16 -10.78 -10.29 -9.20
C TYR A 16 -10.89 -10.08 -10.72
N GLU A 17 -12.01 -9.53 -11.17
CA GLU A 17 -12.26 -9.25 -12.60
C GLU A 17 -11.61 -7.92 -13.04
N VAL A 18 -10.28 -7.92 -13.18
CA VAL A 18 -9.53 -6.71 -13.61
C VAL A 18 -10.04 -6.12 -14.92
N ALA A 19 -10.39 -6.98 -15.89
CA ALA A 19 -10.86 -6.54 -17.20
C ALA A 19 -12.16 -5.70 -17.14
N ARG A 20 -13.04 -5.99 -16.17
CA ARG A 20 -14.27 -5.22 -15.98
C ARG A 20 -13.98 -3.82 -15.45
N VAL A 21 -13.11 -3.74 -14.46
CA VAL A 21 -12.68 -2.46 -13.86
C VAL A 21 -11.93 -1.63 -14.90
N ASP A 22 -11.05 -2.26 -15.67
CA ASP A 22 -10.31 -1.61 -16.76
C ASP A 22 -11.24 -1.07 -17.87
N ALA A 23 -12.28 -1.81 -18.25
CA ALA A 23 -13.25 -1.36 -19.23
C ALA A 23 -14.01 -0.11 -18.76
N LEU A 24 -14.39 -0.06 -17.48
CA LEU A 24 -15.06 1.12 -16.90
C LEU A 24 -14.10 2.31 -16.75
N LEU A 25 -12.84 2.06 -16.41
CA LEU A 25 -11.80 3.09 -16.36
C LEU A 25 -11.49 3.67 -17.74
N ALA A 26 -11.58 2.89 -18.82
CA ALA A 26 -11.40 3.37 -20.19
C ALA A 26 -12.48 4.37 -20.63
N GLY A 27 -13.68 4.31 -20.04
CA GLY A 27 -14.74 5.31 -20.23
C GLY A 27 -14.54 6.59 -19.41
N ARG A 28 -13.51 6.66 -18.57
CA ARG A 28 -13.18 7.79 -17.69
C ARG A 28 -11.92 8.49 -18.21
N ARG A 29 -11.54 9.62 -17.59
CA ARG A 29 -10.34 10.41 -17.94
C ARG A 29 -9.05 9.72 -17.49
N VAL A 30 -8.84 8.47 -17.90
CA VAL A 30 -7.65 7.68 -17.59
C VAL A 30 -6.72 7.69 -18.80
N ALA A 31 -5.47 8.08 -18.58
CA ALA A 31 -4.43 8.10 -19.60
C ALA A 31 -3.31 7.11 -19.27
N ALA A 32 -2.81 6.41 -20.28
CA ALA A 32 -1.56 5.68 -20.16
C ALA A 32 -0.37 6.66 -20.16
N ARG A 33 0.60 6.42 -19.29
CA ARG A 33 1.86 7.16 -19.22
C ARG A 33 2.95 6.35 -19.94
N PRO A 34 3.99 7.01 -20.51
CA PRO A 34 5.08 6.33 -21.20
C PRO A 34 5.87 5.31 -20.35
N ASP A 35 5.81 5.41 -19.02
CA ASP A 35 6.42 4.48 -18.08
C ASP A 35 5.60 3.20 -17.85
N GLY A 36 4.50 3.02 -18.59
CA GLY A 36 3.59 1.88 -18.47
C GLY A 36 2.57 2.00 -17.33
N ARG A 37 2.58 3.09 -16.55
CA ARG A 37 1.53 3.35 -15.56
C ARG A 37 0.31 3.97 -16.19
N ARG A 38 -0.81 3.94 -15.46
CA ARG A 38 -2.03 4.64 -15.82
C ARG A 38 -2.30 5.74 -14.80
N VAL A 39 -2.82 6.87 -15.26
CA VAL A 39 -3.17 8.01 -14.42
C VAL A 39 -4.62 8.34 -14.65
N TRP A 40 -5.39 8.43 -13.58
CA TRP A 40 -6.75 8.93 -13.59
C TRP A 40 -6.75 10.44 -13.30
N HIS A 41 -7.12 11.23 -14.29
CA HIS A 41 -7.24 12.68 -14.19
C HIS A 41 -8.59 13.07 -13.57
N LEU A 42 -8.54 13.47 -12.30
CA LEU A 42 -9.66 14.01 -11.54
C LEU A 42 -9.64 15.53 -11.56
N LYS A 43 -10.71 16.17 -11.09
CA LYS A 43 -10.82 17.63 -11.06
C LYS A 43 -9.78 18.25 -10.12
N ASN A 44 -9.54 17.63 -8.97
CA ASN A 44 -8.67 18.14 -7.91
C ASN A 44 -7.23 17.60 -7.98
N GLY A 45 -6.90 16.81 -9.01
CA GLY A 45 -5.55 16.29 -9.24
C GLY A 45 -5.53 14.92 -9.91
N ASP A 46 -4.35 14.33 -9.91
CA ASP A 46 -4.09 13.05 -10.58
C ASP A 46 -3.95 11.92 -9.55
N VAL A 47 -4.45 10.74 -9.91
CA VAL A 47 -4.26 9.50 -9.16
C VAL A 47 -3.59 8.47 -10.04
N GLU A 48 -2.51 7.87 -9.55
CA GLU A 48 -1.88 6.76 -10.26
C GLU A 48 -2.68 5.47 -10.04
N LEU A 49 -2.86 4.70 -11.10
CA LEU A 49 -3.51 3.39 -11.06
C LEU A 49 -2.43 2.31 -11.14
N GLY A 50 -2.54 1.33 -10.25
CA GLY A 50 -1.67 0.17 -10.18
C GLY A 50 -2.44 -1.15 -10.17
N GLU A 51 -1.71 -2.24 -10.21
CA GLU A 51 -2.22 -3.58 -9.97
C GLU A 51 -1.55 -4.15 -8.73
N LEU A 52 -2.35 -4.67 -7.80
CA LEU A 52 -1.87 -5.51 -6.72
C LEU A 52 -1.88 -6.96 -7.19
N ARG A 53 -0.73 -7.63 -7.10
CA ARG A 53 -0.58 -9.02 -7.54
C ARG A 53 -0.17 -9.92 -6.39
N GLU A 54 -0.85 -11.05 -6.25
CA GLU A 54 -0.52 -12.13 -5.32
C GLU A 54 -0.40 -13.43 -6.11
N GLY A 55 0.71 -14.15 -5.94
CA GLY A 55 0.94 -15.41 -6.69
C GLY A 55 0.91 -15.24 -8.22
N GLY A 56 1.21 -14.04 -8.74
CA GLY A 56 1.15 -13.72 -10.17
C GLY A 56 -0.25 -13.31 -10.69
N GLN A 57 -1.29 -13.48 -9.90
CA GLN A 57 -2.66 -13.06 -10.24
C GLN A 57 -2.94 -11.65 -9.74
N VAL A 58 -3.66 -10.85 -10.54
CA VAL A 58 -4.14 -9.53 -10.10
C VAL A 58 -5.29 -9.74 -9.13
N VAL A 59 -5.13 -9.25 -7.90
CA VAL A 59 -6.13 -9.37 -6.82
C VAL A 59 -6.84 -8.06 -6.51
N ALA A 60 -6.27 -6.93 -6.94
CA ALA A 60 -6.89 -5.62 -6.82
C ALA A 60 -6.35 -4.63 -7.85
N THR A 61 -7.13 -3.61 -8.17
CA THR A 61 -6.62 -2.36 -8.76
C THR A 61 -6.31 -1.39 -7.63
N GLU A 62 -5.09 -0.85 -7.63
CA GLU A 62 -4.62 0.11 -6.63
C GLU A 62 -4.88 1.53 -7.11
N LEU A 63 -5.47 2.36 -6.24
CA LEU A 63 -5.58 3.80 -6.40
C LEU A 63 -4.51 4.44 -5.53
N ARG A 64 -3.50 5.02 -6.15
CA ARG A 64 -2.31 5.58 -5.50
C ARG A 64 -2.43 7.10 -5.49
N ILE A 65 -2.92 7.63 -4.38
CA ILE A 65 -3.14 9.06 -4.18
C ILE A 65 -1.83 9.68 -3.66
N PRO A 66 -1.29 10.72 -4.30
CA PRO A 66 -0.09 11.38 -3.78
C PRO A 66 -0.36 11.98 -2.40
N LEU A 67 0.52 11.73 -1.41
CA LEU A 67 0.41 12.40 -0.11
C LEU A 67 0.81 13.88 -0.27
N ALA A 68 -0.20 14.72 -0.46
CA ALA A 68 -0.11 16.17 -0.44
C ALA A 68 -1.20 16.72 0.49
N ASP A 69 -1.03 17.93 1.03
CA ASP A 69 -2.10 18.60 1.81
C ASP A 69 -3.25 19.04 0.88
N ARG A 70 -3.99 18.06 0.36
CA ARG A 70 -5.03 18.16 -0.67
C ARG A 70 -6.22 17.26 -0.30
N PRO A 71 -6.96 17.58 0.77
CA PRO A 71 -8.12 16.79 1.20
C PRO A 71 -9.21 16.70 0.12
N ASP A 72 -9.35 17.72 -0.73
CA ASP A 72 -10.35 17.74 -1.80
C ASP A 72 -10.10 16.69 -2.88
N LEU A 73 -8.83 16.39 -3.17
CA LEU A 73 -8.48 15.28 -4.07
C LEU A 73 -8.95 13.96 -3.49
N LEU A 74 -8.67 13.71 -2.21
CA LEU A 74 -9.05 12.45 -1.59
C LEU A 74 -10.57 12.27 -1.51
N ARG A 75 -11.33 13.32 -1.19
CA ARG A 75 -12.80 13.27 -1.20
C ARG A 75 -13.33 12.91 -2.58
N GLU A 76 -12.80 13.54 -3.62
CA GLU A 76 -13.16 13.22 -4.99
C GLU A 76 -12.82 11.76 -5.34
N VAL A 77 -11.63 11.28 -4.94
CA VAL A 77 -11.22 9.89 -5.16
C VAL A 77 -12.18 8.92 -4.48
N VAL A 78 -12.53 9.13 -3.20
CA VAL A 78 -13.45 8.24 -2.48
C VAL A 78 -14.82 8.21 -3.17
N SER A 79 -15.35 9.37 -3.57
CA SER A 79 -16.64 9.45 -4.24
C SER A 79 -16.63 8.77 -5.62
N GLU A 80 -15.66 9.11 -6.47
CA GLU A 80 -15.54 8.57 -7.83
C GLU A 80 -15.20 7.08 -7.84
N ALA A 81 -14.33 6.63 -6.92
CA ALA A 81 -13.97 5.23 -6.78
C ALA A 81 -15.12 4.40 -6.21
N ALA A 82 -15.94 4.94 -5.30
CA ALA A 82 -17.12 4.24 -4.79
C ALA A 82 -18.19 4.07 -5.88
N ALA A 83 -18.37 5.07 -6.75
CA ALA A 83 -19.22 4.95 -7.93
C ALA A 83 -18.70 3.88 -8.90
N LEU A 84 -17.40 3.94 -9.24
CA LEU A 84 -16.74 2.92 -10.06
C LEU A 84 -16.86 1.51 -9.45
N ALA A 85 -16.68 1.39 -8.14
CA ALA A 85 -16.78 0.10 -7.45
C ALA A 85 -18.19 -0.49 -7.57
N THR A 86 -19.21 0.36 -7.41
CA THR A 86 -20.62 -0.03 -7.56
C THR A 86 -20.93 -0.48 -8.99
N GLU A 87 -20.49 0.28 -10.00
CA GLU A 87 -20.66 -0.07 -11.42
C GLU A 87 -19.95 -1.39 -11.79
N ALA A 88 -18.76 -1.60 -11.24
CA ALA A 88 -17.97 -2.81 -11.48
C ALA A 88 -18.47 -4.03 -10.69
N GLY A 89 -19.30 -3.85 -9.66
CA GLY A 89 -19.65 -4.92 -8.73
C GLY A 89 -18.43 -5.41 -7.93
N VAL A 90 -17.59 -4.47 -7.49
CA VAL A 90 -16.41 -4.67 -6.65
C VAL A 90 -16.55 -3.79 -5.41
N ARG A 91 -15.71 -3.99 -4.41
CA ARG A 91 -15.68 -3.14 -3.21
C ARG A 91 -14.47 -2.20 -3.25
N LEU A 92 -14.68 -0.97 -2.77
CA LEU A 92 -13.61 -0.04 -2.45
C LEU A 92 -13.13 -0.30 -1.02
N VAL A 93 -11.84 -0.51 -0.82
CA VAL A 93 -11.26 -0.86 0.47
C VAL A 93 -10.18 0.15 0.84
N ASP A 94 -10.20 0.57 2.09
CA ASP A 94 -9.09 1.29 2.72
C ASP A 94 -8.28 0.31 3.58
N PRO A 95 -7.05 -0.06 3.17
CA PRO A 95 -6.21 -0.97 3.95
C PRO A 95 -5.79 -0.41 5.31
N GLN A 96 -5.72 0.92 5.45
CA GLN A 96 -5.32 1.58 6.70
C GLN A 96 -6.47 1.58 7.72
N LEU A 97 -7.71 1.68 7.25
CA LEU A 97 -8.91 1.54 8.09
C LEU A 97 -9.37 0.08 8.23
N GLY A 98 -8.84 -0.82 7.40
CA GLY A 98 -9.17 -2.25 7.41
C GLY A 98 -10.62 -2.55 7.02
N ARG A 99 -11.28 -1.64 6.27
CA ARG A 99 -12.72 -1.77 5.94
C ARG A 99 -13.07 -1.34 4.53
N THR A 100 -14.26 -1.75 4.10
CA THR A 100 -14.88 -1.28 2.86
C THR A 100 -15.39 0.15 3.04
N LEU A 101 -15.22 0.95 1.99
CA LEU A 101 -15.67 2.33 1.90
C LEU A 101 -16.89 2.47 0.99
N SER A 102 -17.69 3.47 1.31
CA SER A 102 -18.77 4.03 0.51
C SER A 102 -18.49 5.50 0.19
N ALA A 103 -19.31 6.10 -0.67
CA ALA A 103 -19.15 7.51 -1.03
C ALA A 103 -19.29 8.49 0.16
N THR A 104 -19.92 8.05 1.27
CA THR A 104 -20.13 8.88 2.46
C THR A 104 -19.02 8.76 3.51
N ASP A 105 -18.04 7.87 3.30
CA ASP A 105 -16.94 7.64 4.25
C ASP A 105 -15.77 8.62 4.09
N ASP A 106 -15.91 9.65 3.25
CA ASP A 106 -14.84 10.56 2.87
C ASP A 106 -14.20 11.29 4.08
N GLY A 107 -15.01 11.64 5.09
CA GLY A 107 -14.54 12.35 6.28
C GLY A 107 -13.51 11.55 7.09
N GLU A 108 -13.79 10.27 7.35
CA GLU A 108 -12.87 9.42 8.12
C GLU A 108 -11.59 9.11 7.35
N VAL A 109 -11.71 8.86 6.05
CA VAL A 109 -10.59 8.60 5.15
C VAL A 109 -9.68 9.83 5.05
N VAL A 110 -10.26 11.03 4.98
CA VAL A 110 -9.50 12.29 5.01
C VAL A 110 -8.74 12.47 6.32
N VAL A 111 -9.34 12.16 7.48
CA VAL A 111 -8.63 12.26 8.77
C VAL A 111 -7.41 11.34 8.78
N GLN A 112 -7.57 10.10 8.34
CA GLN A 112 -6.48 9.13 8.30
C GLN A 112 -5.39 9.55 7.30
N TYR A 113 -5.77 10.00 6.11
CA TYR A 113 -4.86 10.52 5.11
C TYR A 113 -4.04 11.71 5.61
N MET A 114 -4.69 12.68 6.27
CA MET A 114 -4.03 13.87 6.80
C MET A 114 -3.04 13.51 7.90
N ARG A 115 -3.37 12.52 8.73
CA ARG A 115 -2.44 11.96 9.71
C ARG A 115 -1.22 11.34 9.02
N THR A 116 -1.42 10.51 8.00
CA THR A 116 -0.32 9.90 7.23
C THR A 116 0.53 10.94 6.51
N ALA A 117 -0.08 11.96 5.91
CA ALA A 117 0.61 13.05 5.23
C ALA A 117 1.47 13.88 6.20
N ARG A 118 0.95 14.18 7.41
CA ARG A 118 1.70 14.89 8.45
C ARG A 118 2.92 14.09 8.91
N TYR A 119 2.74 12.80 9.21
CA TYR A 119 3.87 11.95 9.60
C TYR A 119 4.92 11.82 8.49
N ALA A 120 4.49 11.69 7.23
CA ALA A 120 5.40 11.68 6.09
C ALA A 120 6.22 12.98 5.99
N GLY A 121 5.56 14.13 6.21
CA GLY A 121 6.20 15.44 6.24
C GLY A 121 7.17 15.61 7.41
N GLU A 122 6.80 15.16 8.60
CA GLU A 122 7.66 15.23 9.80
C GLU A 122 8.92 14.35 9.64
N VAL A 123 8.77 13.12 9.14
CA VAL A 123 9.91 12.22 8.90
C VAL A 123 10.83 12.76 7.80
N ALA A 124 10.25 13.30 6.71
CA ALA A 124 11.03 13.95 5.65
C ALA A 124 11.74 15.21 6.18
N GLY A 125 11.05 16.05 6.94
CA GLY A 125 11.60 17.25 7.56
C GLY A 125 12.66 16.95 8.62
N MET A 126 12.57 15.82 9.33
CA MET A 126 13.61 15.37 10.26
C MET A 126 14.86 14.88 9.52
N ALA A 127 14.70 14.18 8.40
CA ALA A 127 15.82 13.81 7.53
C ALA A 127 16.49 15.05 6.93
N GLU A 128 15.71 16.06 6.52
CA GLU A 128 16.23 17.34 6.04
C GLU A 128 16.89 18.16 7.16
N ALA A 129 16.35 18.17 8.38
CA ALA A 129 16.95 18.87 9.52
C ALA A 129 18.27 18.21 9.98
N MET A 130 18.33 16.87 9.99
CA MET A 130 19.58 16.13 10.22
C MET A 130 20.58 16.37 9.09
N GLY A 131 20.11 16.45 7.84
CA GLY A 131 20.91 16.79 6.66
C GLY A 131 21.44 18.23 6.69
N ALA A 132 20.63 19.20 7.13
CA ALA A 132 21.02 20.59 7.25
C ALA A 132 22.01 20.82 8.41
N SER A 133 21.90 20.07 9.51
CA SER A 133 22.93 20.03 10.57
C SER A 133 24.21 19.29 10.17
N SER A 134 24.25 18.65 9.00
CA SER A 134 25.42 17.91 8.51
C SER A 134 26.31 18.68 7.51
N TYR A 135 26.09 20.00 7.32
CA TYR A 135 27.07 20.89 6.66
C TYR A 135 28.24 21.29 7.57
N SER A 136 28.69 20.36 8.40
CA SER A 136 30.04 20.32 8.94
C SER A 136 30.32 18.87 9.31
N VAL A 137 30.91 18.13 8.39
CA VAL A 137 31.95 17.10 8.60
C VAL A 137 32.04 16.30 7.30
N GLU A 138 33.29 16.16 6.87
CA GLU A 138 33.74 15.53 5.65
C GLU A 138 33.22 14.09 5.48
N ASP A 139 33.15 13.71 4.20
CA ASP A 139 33.02 12.37 3.66
C ASP A 139 33.42 11.22 4.60
N THR A 140 32.43 10.50 5.15
CA THR A 140 32.54 9.05 5.33
C THR A 140 31.16 8.39 5.42
N GLY A 141 30.74 7.78 4.31
CA GLY A 141 30.07 6.48 4.29
C GLY A 141 28.85 6.28 5.19
N SER A 142 27.68 6.45 4.59
CA SER A 142 26.43 5.80 4.99
C SER A 142 26.65 4.32 5.35
N ARG A 143 26.59 3.98 6.65
CA ARG A 143 26.34 2.61 7.13
C ARG A 143 24.87 2.48 7.54
N GLY A 144 24.00 2.44 6.54
CA GLY A 144 22.71 1.77 6.70
C GLY A 144 22.97 0.31 7.06
N PHE A 145 22.19 -0.25 7.99
CA PHE A 145 22.29 -1.65 8.39
C PHE A 145 22.04 -2.55 7.18
N GLN A 146 23.12 -3.00 6.54
CA GLN A 146 23.08 -4.08 5.56
C GLN A 146 23.08 -5.39 6.36
N PRO A 147 21.99 -6.17 6.37
CA PRO A 147 22.00 -7.47 7.02
C PRO A 147 22.97 -8.35 6.24
N SER A 148 24.19 -8.50 6.75
CA SER A 148 25.17 -9.41 6.18
C SER A 148 24.57 -10.82 6.14
N GLY A 149 24.90 -11.62 5.12
CA GLY A 149 24.35 -12.99 4.96
C GLY A 149 24.53 -13.91 6.17
N ARG A 150 25.43 -13.56 7.10
CA ARG A 150 25.59 -14.23 8.39
C ARG A 150 24.37 -14.05 9.31
N PHE A 151 23.69 -12.92 9.27
CA PHE A 151 22.47 -12.67 10.05
C PHE A 151 21.32 -13.58 9.62
N PHE A 152 21.15 -13.79 8.30
CA PHE A 152 20.17 -14.74 7.77
C PHE A 152 20.46 -16.19 8.20
N LEU A 153 21.74 -16.60 8.22
CA LEU A 153 22.12 -17.93 8.70
C LEU A 153 21.82 -18.12 10.19
N PHE A 154 22.03 -17.09 11.02
CA PHE A 154 21.65 -17.15 12.44
C PHE A 154 20.14 -17.26 12.65
N VAL A 155 19.34 -16.52 11.87
CA VAL A 155 17.87 -16.61 11.94
C VAL A 155 17.39 -18.00 11.51
N ILE A 156 17.90 -18.54 10.41
CA ILE A 156 17.55 -19.89 9.94
C ILE A 156 17.95 -20.94 10.98
N ALA A 157 19.16 -20.86 11.52
CA ALA A 157 19.63 -21.79 12.56
C ALA A 157 18.75 -21.72 13.82
N ALA A 158 18.31 -20.53 14.24
CA ALA A 158 17.41 -20.37 15.38
C ALA A 158 16.05 -21.03 15.14
N PHE A 159 15.47 -20.88 13.93
CA PHE A 159 14.21 -21.54 13.57
C PHE A 159 14.35 -23.07 13.50
N VAL A 160 15.47 -23.59 13.01
CA VAL A 160 15.73 -25.04 12.98
C VAL A 160 15.87 -25.62 14.38
N VAL A 161 16.60 -24.94 15.28
CA VAL A 161 16.71 -25.36 16.68
C VAL A 161 15.36 -25.33 17.37
N LEU A 162 14.57 -24.28 17.15
CA LEU A 162 13.21 -24.17 17.70
C LEU A 162 12.32 -25.32 17.19
N TYR A 163 12.37 -25.62 15.90
CA TYR A 163 11.65 -26.74 15.30
C TYR A 163 12.03 -28.08 15.97
N LEU A 164 13.33 -28.35 16.16
CA LEU A 164 13.80 -29.58 16.80
C LEU A 164 13.38 -29.67 18.28
N VAL A 165 13.30 -28.54 19.00
CA VAL A 165 12.80 -28.52 20.38
C VAL A 165 11.31 -28.84 20.42
N VAL A 166 10.52 -28.23 19.54
CA VAL A 166 9.07 -28.50 19.46
C VAL A 166 8.81 -29.96 19.07
N ASP A 167 9.54 -30.48 18.09
CA ASP A 167 9.46 -31.87 17.65
C ASP A 167 9.84 -32.85 18.79
N SER A 168 10.91 -32.56 19.54
CA SER A 168 11.32 -33.30 20.73
C SER A 168 10.25 -33.30 21.84
N MET A 169 9.58 -32.17 22.07
CA MET A 169 8.49 -32.09 23.05
C MET A 169 7.26 -32.87 22.58
N LEU A 170 6.91 -32.80 21.29
CA LEU A 170 5.82 -33.57 20.70
C LEU A 170 6.10 -35.07 20.71
N ALA A 171 7.33 -35.49 20.43
CA ALA A 171 7.74 -36.89 20.52
C ALA A 171 7.65 -37.44 21.95
N ARG A 172 8.00 -36.62 22.96
CA ARG A 172 7.83 -36.97 24.38
C ARG A 172 6.37 -37.02 24.83
N LEU A 173 5.48 -36.28 24.17
CA LEU A 173 4.04 -36.28 24.43
C LEU A 173 3.30 -37.43 23.72
N ASN A 174 3.81 -37.90 22.58
CA ASN A 174 3.20 -38.97 21.76
C ASN A 174 3.75 -40.38 22.04
N GLY A 175 4.64 -40.54 23.03
CA GLY A 175 4.93 -41.80 23.71
C GLY A 175 5.19 -43.04 22.85
N HIS A 176 6.48 -43.28 22.55
CA HIS A 176 7.06 -44.62 22.47
C HIS A 176 8.34 -44.66 23.30
#